data_AF-A0A925I5X0-F1
#
_entry.id   AF-A0A925I5X0-F1
#
_cell.length_a   1.000
_cell.length_b   1.000
_cell.length_c   1.000
_cell.angle_alpha   90.00
_cell.angle_beta   90.00
_cell.angle_gamma   90.00
#
_symmetry.space_group_name_H-M   'P 1'
#
loop_
_entity.id
_entity.type
_entity.pdbx_description
1 polymer ?
#
loop_
_entity_poly.entity_id
_entity_poly.type
_entity_poly.pdbx_seq_one_letter_code
_entity_poly.pdbx_strand_id
1 'polypeptide(L)' 'MADYMTQKMSSGVLAATTYYRKQSAHPSHIESSNFTTAAKTAYANLHAILVTQVELGDYKSNQGVPKSGNTQLI' A
#
# COMPACT_ATOMS: atom_id res chain seq x y z
N MET A 1 -9.98 -12.01 12.61
CA MET A 1 -8.55 -11.66 12.75
C MET A 1 -8.26 -10.42 11.92
N ALA A 2 -7.15 -9.75 12.19
CA ALA A 2 -6.67 -8.64 11.39
C ALA A 2 -5.93 -9.23 10.18
N ASP A 3 -6.61 -9.44 9.06
CA ASP A 3 -6.07 -10.25 7.94
C ASP A 3 -5.64 -9.40 6.74
N TYR A 4 -5.16 -8.17 6.95
CA TYR A 4 -4.73 -7.28 5.88
C TYR A 4 -3.30 -6.76 6.06
N MET A 5 -2.57 -6.68 4.95
CA MET A 5 -1.41 -5.83 4.80
C MET A 5 -1.86 -4.42 4.44
N THR A 6 -1.17 -3.41 4.95
CA THR A 6 -1.41 -2.01 4.62
C THR A 6 -0.09 -1.32 4.33
N GLN A 7 -0.08 -0.40 3.36
CA GLN A 7 1.06 0.46 3.11
C GLN A 7 0.65 1.81 2.57
N LYS A 8 1.24 2.87 3.13
CA LYS A 8 1.01 4.24 2.69
C LYS A 8 1.96 4.59 1.54
N MET A 9 1.43 5.26 0.51
CA MET A 9 2.19 5.84 -0.60
C MET A 9 1.97 7.34 -0.66
N SER A 10 3.03 8.10 -0.96
CA SER A 10 3.00 9.55 -1.15
C SER A 10 3.98 9.98 -2.25
N SER A 11 4.03 11.27 -2.57
CA SER A 11 5.02 11.85 -3.50
C SER A 11 5.43 13.27 -3.11
N GLY A 12 5.41 13.59 -1.81
CA GLY A 12 5.64 14.94 -1.25
C GLY A 12 4.59 16.02 -1.57
N VAL A 13 3.99 16.00 -2.76
CA VAL A 13 3.09 17.06 -3.28
C VAL A 13 1.65 16.59 -3.38
N LEU A 14 1.43 15.31 -3.66
CA LEU A 14 0.10 14.74 -3.88
C LEU A 14 -0.46 14.11 -2.60
N ALA A 15 -1.79 13.98 -2.56
CA ALA A 15 -2.48 13.37 -1.44
C ALA A 15 -2.03 11.92 -1.24
N ALA A 16 -1.58 11.59 -0.03
CA ALA A 16 -1.14 10.25 0.29
C ALA A 16 -2.32 9.26 0.31
N THR A 17 -2.07 8.02 -0.13
CA THR A 17 -3.07 6.94 -0.17
C THR A 17 -2.56 5.75 0.61
N THR A 18 -3.38 5.18 1.49
CA THR A 18 -3.10 3.93 2.18
C THR A 18 -3.70 2.77 1.41
N TYR A 19 -2.85 1.98 0.78
CA TYR A 19 -3.24 0.75 0.12
C TYR A 19 -3.37 -0.37 1.13
N TYR A 20 -4.29 -1.30 0.87
CA TYR A 20 -4.44 -2.51 1.68
C TYR A 20 -4.81 -3.71 0.83
N ARG A 21 -4.40 -4.91 1.27
CA ARG A 21 -4.71 -6.18 0.62
C ARG A 21 -4.82 -7.28 1.66
N LYS A 22 -5.73 -8.23 1.46
CA LYS A 22 -5.83 -9.40 2.34
C LYS A 22 -4.53 -10.20 2.30
N GLN A 23 -4.07 -10.66 3.46
CA GLN A 23 -2.81 -11.37 3.60
C GLN A 23 -3.01 -12.85 3.93
N SER A 24 -1.97 -13.64 3.67
CA SER A 24 -1.82 -14.97 4.26
C SER A 24 -1.62 -14.89 5.78
N ALA A 25 -1.91 -15.96 6.53
CA ALA A 25 -1.75 -15.98 8.00
C ALA A 25 -0.36 -15.51 8.46
N HIS A 26 0.68 -15.88 7.70
CA HIS A 26 2.01 -15.31 7.77
C HIS A 26 2.46 -14.93 6.35
N PRO A 27 2.36 -13.64 5.95
CA PRO A 27 2.75 -13.25 4.62
C PRO A 27 4.24 -13.49 4.42
N SER A 28 4.59 -14.14 3.31
CA SER A 28 5.99 -14.32 2.96
C SER A 28 6.65 -12.99 2.59
N HIS A 29 7.98 -12.97 2.57
CA HIS A 29 8.72 -11.82 2.05
C HIS A 29 8.34 -11.49 0.59
N ILE A 30 8.09 -12.52 -0.22
CA ILE A 30 7.65 -12.37 -1.62
C ILE A 30 6.26 -11.74 -1.69
N GLU A 31 5.31 -12.22 -0.87
CA GLU A 31 3.96 -11.65 -0.81
C GLU A 31 3.98 -10.16 -0.43
N SER A 32 4.79 -9.83 0.58
CA SER A 32 4.98 -8.46 1.06
C SER A 32 5.62 -7.55 0.00
N SER A 33 6.62 -8.07 -0.71
CA SER A 33 7.30 -7.36 -1.82
C SER A 33 6.37 -7.12 -3.01
N ASN A 34 5.55 -8.12 -3.34
CA ASN A 34 4.55 -8.02 -4.41
C ASN A 34 3.46 -7.00 -4.06
N PHE A 35 3.00 -6.99 -2.80
CA PHE A 35 2.06 -5.99 -2.33
C PHE A 35 2.65 -4.58 -2.44
N THR A 36 3.89 -4.38 -1.98
CA THR A 36 4.58 -3.08 -2.04
C THR A 36 4.72 -2.58 -3.47
N THR A 37 5.14 -3.46 -4.38
CA THR A 37 5.28 -3.14 -5.81
C THR A 37 3.94 -2.75 -6.42
N ALA A 38 2.89 -3.53 -6.16
CA ALA A 38 1.56 -3.26 -6.68
C ALA A 38 0.99 -1.94 -6.13
N ALA A 39 1.15 -1.64 -4.85
CA ALA A 39 0.71 -0.38 -4.24
C ALA A 39 1.46 0.83 -4.85
N LYS A 40 2.77 0.70 -5.09
CA LYS A 40 3.57 1.73 -5.76
C LYS A 40 3.08 1.99 -7.19
N THR A 41 2.87 0.94 -7.97
CA THR A 41 2.37 1.06 -9.35
C THR A 41 0.96 1.64 -9.38
N ALA A 42 0.08 1.23 -8.46
CA ALA A 42 -1.27 1.78 -8.37
C ALA A 42 -1.26 3.29 -8.07
N TYR A 43 -0.43 3.73 -7.12
CA TYR A 43 -0.28 5.16 -6.81
C TYR A 43 0.27 5.95 -7.99
N ALA A 44 1.34 5.44 -8.62
CA ALA A 44 1.94 6.06 -9.79
C ALA A 44 0.93 6.25 -10.93
N ASN A 45 0.13 5.21 -11.22
CA ASN A 45 -0.89 5.24 -12.26
C ASN A 45 -2.05 6.19 -11.91
N LEU A 46 -2.53 6.16 -10.66
CA LEU A 46 -3.61 7.04 -10.20
C LEU A 46 -3.26 8.52 -10.35
N HIS A 47 -1.99 8.84 -10.10
CA HIS A 47 -1.48 10.20 -10.08
C HIS A 47 -0.73 10.60 -11.36
N ALA A 48 -0.66 9.72 -12.36
CA ALA A 48 0.10 9.93 -13.60
C ALA A 48 1.56 10.37 -13.35
N ILE A 49 2.22 9.78 -12.36
CA ILE A 49 3.63 10.03 -12.02
C ILE A 49 4.48 8.78 -12.24
N LEU A 50 5.80 8.94 -12.21
CA LEU A 50 6.72 7.81 -12.26
C LEU A 50 6.76 7.06 -10.93
N VAL A 51 6.94 5.74 -10.97
CA VAL A 51 7.09 4.90 -9.76
C VAL A 51 8.27 5.34 -8.89
N THR A 52 9.31 5.94 -9.49
CA THR A 52 10.47 6.50 -8.78
C THR A 52 10.15 7.76 -7.99
N GLN A 53 9.05 8.44 -8.31
CA GLN A 53 8.54 9.61 -7.57
C GLN A 53 7.62 9.21 -6.42
N VAL A 54 7.32 7.91 -6.28
CA VAL A 54 6.50 7.38 -5.19
C VAL A 54 7.38 7.07 -3.98
N GLU A 55 7.08 7.77 -2.90
CA GLU A 55 7.68 7.59 -1.59
C GLU A 55 6.97 6.46 -0.84
N LEU A 56 7.77 5.56 -0.27
CA LEU A 56 7.28 4.45 0.55
C LEU A 56 7.03 4.94 1.98
N GLY A 57 5.80 4.77 2.45
CA GLY A 57 5.49 4.85 3.87
C GLY A 57 5.54 3.48 4.55
N ASP A 58 5.07 3.46 5.80
CA ASP A 58 5.09 2.27 6.65
C ASP A 58 4.30 1.11 6.04
N TYR A 59 4.98 -0.03 5.91
CA TYR A 59 4.35 -1.32 5.68
C TYR A 59 3.95 -1.95 7.03
N LYS A 60 2.72 -2.44 7.12
CA LYS A 60 2.22 -3.17 8.29
C LYS A 60 1.44 -4.39 7.84
N SER A 61 1.69 -5.53 8.47
CA SER A 61 0.91 -6.76 8.33
C SER A 61 0.00 -6.96 9.53
N ASN A 62 -0.95 -7.89 9.42
CA ASN A 62 -1.90 -8.24 10.48
C ASN A 62 -2.73 -7.03 10.94
N GLN A 63 -3.16 -6.20 9.99
CA GLN A 63 -3.98 -5.01 10.24
C GLN A 63 -5.45 -5.26 9.86
N GLY A 64 -6.35 -4.46 10.43
CA GLY A 64 -7.73 -4.37 9.96
C GLY A 64 -7.82 -3.57 8.66
N VAL A 65 -9.00 -3.58 8.03
CA VAL A 65 -9.29 -2.68 6.91
C VAL A 65 -9.15 -1.22 7.39
N PRO A 66 -8.30 -0.39 6.74
CA PRO A 66 -8.18 1.02 7.07
C PRO A 66 -9.54 1.74 6.93
N LYS A 67 -9.91 2.56 7.91
CA LYS A 67 -11.22 3.26 7.95
C LYS A 67 -11.14 4.77 7.81
N SER A 68 -9.94 5.33 7.72
CA SER A 68 -9.71 6.78 7.75
C SER A 68 -8.72 7.22 6.68
N GLY A 69 -8.94 8.41 6.13
CA GLY A 69 -8.11 8.97 5.08
C GLY A 69 -8.42 8.41 3.69
N ASN A 70 -7.56 8.70 2.71
CA ASN A 70 -7.66 8.12 1.38
C ASN A 70 -7.10 6.69 1.41
N THR A 71 -7.96 5.70 1.19
CA THR A 71 -7.61 4.28 1.31
C THR A 71 -8.09 3.50 0.10
N GLN A 72 -7.28 2.57 -0.39
CA GLN A 72 -7.61 1.83 -1.61
C GLN A 72 -7.24 0.34 -1.48
N LEU A 73 -8.18 -0.53 -1.84
CA LEU A 73 -7.96 -1.97 -1.93
C LEU A 73 -7.18 -2.30 -3.21
N ILE A 74 -6.20 -3.21 -3.12
CA ILE A 74 -5.45 -3.73 -4.28
C ILE A 74 -5.39 -5.25 -4.28
#